data_AF-A0A953E9K9-F1
#
_entry.id   AF-A0A953E9K9-F1
#
_cell.length_a   1.000
_cell.length_b   1.000
_cell.length_c   1.000
_cell.angle_alpha   90.00
_cell.angle_beta   90.00
_cell.angle_gamma   90.00
#
_symmetry.space_group_name_H-M   'P 1'
#
loop_
_entity.id
_entity.type
_entity.pdbx_description
1 polymer ?
#
loop_
_entity_poly.entity_id
_entity_poly.type
_entity_poly.pdbx_seq_one_letter_code
_entity_poly.pdbx_strand_id
1 'polypeptide(L)'
;MAPCRQHLLDVLDFTADLPPGSRLLVHCIAGVSRSTSMAIGILIARGVPWRAAWDMVAAVRPCMMPNARVIRLIDEHYELGGELSAQLQAWRARTELTAG
;
A
#
# COMPACT_ATOMS: atom_id res chain seq x y z
N MET A 1 1.77 16.55 -8.40
CA MET A 1 2.77 15.60 -8.93
C MET A 1 2.24 14.18 -8.83
N ALA A 2 2.35 13.39 -9.91
CA ALA A 2 1.98 11.98 -9.88
C ALA A 2 3.11 11.14 -9.24
N PRO A 3 2.79 10.09 -8.45
CA PRO A 3 3.81 9.20 -7.91
C PRO A 3 4.55 8.48 -9.06
N CYS A 4 5.82 8.15 -8.83
CA CYS A 4 6.69 7.48 -9.79
C CYS A 4 7.57 6.48 -9.04
N ARG A 5 8.33 5.66 -9.78
CA ARG A 5 9.19 4.63 -9.18
C ARG A 5 10.17 5.22 -8.17
N GLN A 6 10.75 6.37 -8.45
CA GLN A 6 11.70 7.02 -7.53
C GLN A 6 11.05 7.30 -6.17
N HIS A 7 9.83 7.84 -6.14
CA HIS A 7 9.11 8.07 -4.88
C HIS A 7 8.85 6.79 -4.07
N LEU A 8 8.71 5.64 -4.72
CA LEU A 8 8.62 4.36 -4.01
C LEU A 8 9.97 4.04 -3.37
N LEU A 9 11.05 4.07 -4.16
CA LEU A 9 12.41 3.79 -3.69
C LEU A 9 12.81 4.71 -2.53
N ASP A 10 12.55 6.03 -2.65
CA ASP A 10 12.87 7.00 -1.60
C ASP A 10 12.18 6.66 -0.26
N VAL A 11 10.96 6.12 -0.30
CA VAL A 11 10.24 5.71 0.92
C VAL A 11 10.80 4.40 1.47
N LEU A 12 11.15 3.45 0.60
CA LEU A 12 11.77 2.20 1.03
C LEU A 12 13.12 2.48 1.70
N ASP A 13 13.95 3.33 1.09
CA ASP A 13 15.23 3.76 1.63
C ASP A 13 15.06 4.50 2.96
N PHE A 14 14.10 5.43 3.05
CA PHE A 14 13.79 6.15 4.29
C PHE A 14 13.39 5.22 5.45
N THR A 15 12.80 4.05 5.14
CA THR A 15 12.31 3.11 6.15
C THR A 15 13.21 1.92 6.42
N ALA A 16 14.27 1.73 5.63
CA ALA A 16 15.10 0.52 5.63
C ALA A 16 15.76 0.27 7.00
N ASP A 17 16.34 1.32 7.58
CA ASP A 17 17.16 1.23 8.80
C ASP A 17 16.36 1.45 10.09
N LEU A 18 15.03 1.52 10.03
CA LEU A 18 14.20 1.72 11.23
C LEU A 18 14.40 0.54 12.22
N PRO A 19 14.93 0.79 13.43
CA PRO A 19 15.15 -0.27 14.41
C PRO A 19 13.83 -0.94 14.87
N PRO A 20 13.87 -2.18 15.35
CA PRO A 20 12.73 -2.79 16.05
C PRO A 20 12.19 -1.86 17.16
N GLY A 21 10.87 -1.73 17.24
CA GLY A 21 10.20 -0.84 18.20
C GLY A 21 10.03 0.61 17.75
N SER A 22 10.59 1.00 16.60
CA SER A 22 10.35 2.33 16.00
C SER A 22 8.88 2.55 15.65
N ARG A 23 8.46 3.82 15.69
CA ARG A 23 7.11 4.24 15.28
C ARG A 23 7.19 5.10 14.02
N LEU A 24 6.50 4.67 12.97
CA LEU A 24 6.42 5.39 11.70
C LEU A 24 4.99 5.87 11.48
N LEU A 25 4.83 7.17 11.19
CA LEU A 25 3.56 7.74 10.75
C LEU A 25 3.53 7.82 9.22
N VAL A 26 2.58 7.13 8.59
CA VAL A 26 2.31 7.24 7.14
C VAL A 26 0.98 7.96 6.95
N HIS A 27 1.01 9.16 6.40
CA HIS A 27 -0.20 9.94 6.17
C HIS A 27 -0.30 10.50 4.74
N CYS A 28 -1.51 10.88 4.36
CA CYS A 28 -1.78 11.75 3.22
C CYS A 28 -2.79 12.80 3.68
N ILE A 29 -3.68 13.27 2.82
CA ILE A 29 -4.73 14.23 3.22
C ILE A 29 -5.85 13.51 3.99
N ALA A 30 -6.56 12.58 3.34
CA ALA A 30 -7.69 11.87 3.95
C ALA A 30 -7.32 10.54 4.63
N GLY A 31 -6.08 10.09 4.47
CA GLY A 31 -5.66 8.77 4.96
C GLY A 31 -6.37 7.60 4.24
N VAL A 32 -6.74 7.78 2.97
CA VAL A 32 -7.54 6.81 2.20
C VAL A 32 -6.76 6.18 1.04
N SER A 33 -5.93 6.97 0.33
CA SER A 33 -5.40 6.55 -0.98
C SER A 33 -3.88 6.35 -1.04
N ARG A 34 -3.08 7.43 -0.99
CA ARG A 34 -1.62 7.31 -1.14
C ARG A 34 -0.95 6.69 0.09
N SER A 35 -1.40 7.07 1.29
CA SER A 35 -0.83 6.57 2.54
C SER A 35 -1.09 5.09 2.75
N THR A 36 -2.29 4.61 2.38
CA THR A 36 -2.66 3.20 2.49
C THR A 36 -1.87 2.35 1.50
N SER A 37 -1.71 2.80 0.24
CA SER A 37 -0.80 2.16 -0.72
C SER A 37 0.63 2.06 -0.19
N MET A 38 1.16 3.15 0.36
CA MET A 38 2.55 3.16 0.82
C MET A 38 2.75 2.33 2.08
N ALA A 39 1.77 2.31 3.00
CA ALA A 39 1.80 1.43 4.16
C ALA A 39 1.89 -0.05 3.75
N ILE A 40 1.15 -0.47 2.71
CA ILE A 40 1.26 -1.83 2.15
C ILE A 40 2.68 -2.09 1.64
N GLY A 41 3.24 -1.17 0.84
CA GLY A 41 4.60 -1.30 0.29
C GLY A 41 5.68 -1.40 1.35
N ILE A 42 5.58 -0.61 2.43
CA ILE A 42 6.50 -0.63 3.57
C ILE A 42 6.38 -1.95 4.34
N LEU A 43 5.16 -2.45 4.58
CA LEU A 43 4.97 -3.75 5.25
C LEU A 43 5.61 -4.89 4.46
N ILE A 44 5.45 -4.89 3.13
CA ILE A 44 6.12 -5.87 2.25
C ILE A 44 7.63 -5.76 2.37
N ALA A 45 8.19 -4.54 2.37
CA ALA A 45 9.62 -4.29 2.56
C ALA A 45 10.16 -4.87 3.88
N ARG A 46 9.30 -4.93 4.91
CA ARG A 46 9.61 -5.48 6.23
C ARG A 46 9.36 -6.98 6.34
N GLY A 47 9.18 -7.66 5.20
CA GLY A 47 9.03 -9.12 5.13
C GLY A 47 7.61 -9.63 5.36
N VAL A 48 6.61 -8.75 5.45
CA VAL A 48 5.21 -9.18 5.57
C VAL A 48 4.74 -9.67 4.18
N PRO A 49 4.19 -10.89 4.05
CA PRO A 49 3.62 -11.35 2.79
C PRO A 49 2.56 -10.37 2.27
N TRP A 50 2.54 -10.09 0.97
CA TRP A 50 1.71 -9.00 0.42
C TRP A 50 0.21 -9.12 0.76
N ARG A 51 -0.33 -10.35 0.83
CA ARG A 51 -1.73 -10.59 1.23
C ARG A 51 -1.97 -10.15 2.68
N ALA A 52 -1.08 -10.54 3.58
CA ALA A 52 -1.15 -10.12 4.98
C ALA A 52 -0.94 -8.61 5.13
N ALA A 53 -0.02 -8.01 4.37
CA ALA A 53 0.18 -6.56 4.37
C ALA A 53 -1.09 -5.80 3.94
N TRP A 54 -1.77 -6.27 2.90
CA TRP A 54 -3.06 -5.75 2.48
C TRP A 54 -4.10 -5.84 3.60
N ASP A 55 -4.28 -7.03 4.18
CA ASP A 55 -5.29 -7.28 5.20
C ASP A 55 -5.05 -6.48 6.48
N MET A 56 -3.79 -6.32 6.89
CA MET A 56 -3.42 -5.49 8.03
C MET A 56 -3.83 -4.03 7.82
N VAL A 57 -3.58 -3.46 6.64
CA VAL A 57 -3.96 -2.08 6.33
C VAL A 57 -5.48 -1.96 6.20
N ALA A 58 -6.15 -2.94 5.61
CA ALA A 58 -7.60 -2.99 5.50
C ALA A 58 -8.29 -3.00 6.88
N ALA A 59 -7.76 -3.80 7.82
CA ALA A 59 -8.29 -3.92 9.18
C ALA A 59 -8.17 -2.60 9.96
N VAL A 60 -7.04 -1.89 9.82
CA VAL A 60 -6.83 -0.58 10.47
C VAL A 60 -7.60 0.53 9.77
N ARG A 61 -7.77 0.44 8.44
CA ARG A 61 -8.42 1.46 7.62
C ARG A 61 -9.44 0.84 6.65
N PRO A 62 -10.63 0.43 7.13
CA PRO A 62 -11.64 -0.22 6.28
C PRO A 62 -12.14 0.67 5.13
N CYS A 63 -12.04 2.00 5.24
CA CYS A 63 -12.37 2.94 4.18
C CYS A 63 -11.24 3.15 3.16
N MET A 64 -10.18 2.34 3.19
CA MET A 64 -9.07 2.51 2.26
C MET A 64 -9.51 2.39 0.79
N MET A 65 -8.97 3.27 -0.04
CA MET A 65 -9.07 3.23 -1.48
C MET A 65 -7.68 3.45 -2.08
N PRO A 66 -6.80 2.42 -2.01
CA PRO A 66 -5.40 2.57 -2.39
C PRO A 66 -5.23 3.18 -3.79
N ASN A 67 -4.21 4.02 -3.93
CA ASN A 67 -3.85 4.64 -5.19
C ASN A 67 -3.37 3.58 -6.20
N ALA A 68 -4.08 3.44 -7.32
CA ALA A 68 -3.78 2.41 -8.31
C ALA A 68 -2.38 2.51 -8.90
N ARG A 69 -1.87 3.73 -9.12
CA ARG A 69 -0.52 3.93 -9.67
C ARG A 69 0.54 3.47 -8.67
N VAL A 70 0.39 3.80 -7.39
CA VAL A 70 1.34 3.35 -6.35
C VAL A 70 1.26 1.83 -6.17
N ILE A 71 0.06 1.24 -6.15
CA ILE A 71 -0.09 -0.22 -6.07
C ILE A 71 0.60 -0.92 -7.24
N ARG A 72 0.41 -0.44 -8.48
CA ARG A 72 1.10 -0.99 -9.64
C ARG A 72 2.62 -0.88 -9.51
N LEU A 73 3.15 0.24 -9.03
CA LEU A 73 4.60 0.40 -8.82
C LEU A 73 5.14 -0.58 -7.76
N ILE A 74 4.37 -0.84 -6.69
CA ILE A 74 4.73 -1.83 -5.66
C ILE A 74 4.72 -3.25 -6.25
N ASP A 75 3.67 -3.58 -7.00
CA ASP A 75 3.50 -4.86 -7.69
C ASP A 75 4.67 -5.14 -8.65
N GLU A 76 5.02 -4.16 -9.48
CA GLU A 76 6.17 -4.21 -10.39
C GLU A 76 7.51 -4.27 -9.65
N HIS A 77 7.67 -3.56 -8.52
CA HIS A 77 8.92 -3.54 -7.75
C HIS A 77 9.20 -4.88 -7.05
N TYR A 78 8.17 -5.52 -6.51
CA TYR A 78 8.28 -6.81 -5.82
C TYR A 78 7.96 -8.01 -6.73
N GLU A 79 7.82 -7.78 -8.04
CA GLU A 79 7.56 -8.81 -9.05
C GLU A 79 6.35 -9.72 -8.73
N LEU A 80 5.26 -9.12 -8.23
CA LEU A 80 4.08 -9.86 -7.76
C LEU A 80 3.14 -10.35 -8.87
N GLY A 81 3.55 -10.23 -10.14
CA GLY A 81 2.80 -10.76 -11.29
C GLY A 81 1.42 -10.11 -11.51
N GLY A 82 1.16 -8.93 -10.97
CA GLY A 82 -0.13 -8.26 -11.07
C GLY A 82 -1.13 -8.62 -9.96
N GLU A 83 -0.77 -9.50 -9.02
CA GLU A 83 -1.66 -9.99 -7.97
C GLU A 83 -2.15 -8.87 -7.03
N LEU A 84 -1.26 -7.94 -6.67
CA LEU A 84 -1.62 -6.83 -5.77
C LEU A 84 -2.53 -5.83 -6.49
N SER A 85 -2.29 -5.63 -7.79
CA SER A 85 -3.15 -4.83 -8.66
C SER A 85 -4.54 -5.46 -8.83
N ALA A 86 -4.61 -6.77 -9.02
CA ALA A 86 -5.86 -7.52 -9.09
C ALA A 86 -6.65 -7.44 -7.78
N GLN A 87 -5.96 -7.55 -6.63
CA GLN A 87 -6.56 -7.38 -5.31
C GLN A 87 -7.22 -6.00 -5.15
N LEU A 88 -6.58 -4.92 -5.64
CA LEU A 88 -7.18 -3.59 -5.62
C LEU A 88 -8.46 -3.51 -6.47
N GLN A 89 -8.50 -4.13 -7.64
CA GLN A 89 -9.70 -4.15 -8.47
C GLN A 89 -10.84 -4.91 -7.78
N ALA A 90 -10.54 -6.08 -7.21
CA ALA A 90 -11.53 -6.86 -6.46
C ALA A 90 -12.02 -6.12 -5.20
N TRP A 91 -11.17 -5.33 -4.54
CA TRP A 91 -11.56 -4.48 -3.42
C TRP A 91 -12.54 -3.39 -3.84
N ARG A 92 -12.23 -2.65 -4.92
CA ARG A 92 -13.09 -1.59 -5.46
C ARG A 92 -14.48 -2.09 -5.84
N ALA A 93 -14.54 -3.19 -6.58
CA ALA A 93 -15.80 -3.79 -6.98
C ALA A 93 -16.67 -4.18 -5.77
N ARG A 94 -16.06 -4.72 -4.70
CA ARG A 94 -16.77 -5.02 -3.45
C ARG A 94 -17.29 -3.76 -2.76
N THR A 95 -16.47 -2.71 -2.67
CA THR A 95 -16.87 -1.46 -2.00
C THR A 95 -18.01 -0.76 -2.74
N GLU A 96 -18.01 -0.78 -4.07
CA GLU A 96 -19.08 -0.22 -4.91
C GLU A 96 -20.41 -0.95 -4.69
N LEU A 97 -20.39 -2.29 -4.56
CA LEU A 97 -21.59 -3.09 -4.29
C LEU A 97 -22.19 -2.81 -2.90
N THR A 98 -21.38 -2.44 -1.91
CA THR A 98 -21.84 -2.14 -0.55
C THR A 98 -22.28 -0.69 -0.34
N ALA A 99 -22.05 0.18 -1.33
CA ALA A 99 -22.36 1.61 -1.26
C ALA A 99 -23.72 1.98 -1.87
N GLY A 100 -24.42 1.01 -2.48
CA GLY A 100 -25.81 1.12 -2.96
C GLY A 100 -26.78 0.46 -1.99
#